data_AF-A0A3C2B1K7-F1
#
_entry.id   AF-A0A3C2B1K7-F1
#
_cell.length_a   1.000
_cell.length_b   1.000
_cell.length_c   1.000
_cell.angle_alpha   90.00
_cell.angle_beta   90.00
_cell.angle_gamma   90.00
#
_symmetry.space_group_name_H-M   'P 1'
#
loop_
_entity.id
_entity.type
_entity.pdbx_description
1 polymer ?
#
loop_
_entity_poly.entity_id
_entity_poly.type
_entity_poly.pdbx_seq_one_letter_code
_entity_poly.pdbx_strand_id
1 'polypeptide(L)'
;MSYDLPAQLDHLAGHIDRFGFDATAQLALRQVRRPAIEAGARAALVELLLDDATPTPVRNRAFGHIATIIARAHRSDTRPAERQPGRAA
;
A
#
# COMPACT_ATOMS: atom_id res chain seq x y z
N MET A 1 12.03 14.45 -2.22
CA MET A 1 12.04 13.83 -0.88
C MET A 1 11.51 12.42 -1.04
N SER A 2 12.39 11.42 -0.94
CA SER A 2 11.98 10.01 -0.95
C SER A 2 11.43 9.71 0.45
N TYR A 3 10.11 9.64 0.58
CA TYR A 3 9.48 9.16 1.81
C TYR A 3 9.66 7.64 1.87
N ASP A 4 10.07 7.11 3.03
CA ASP A 4 10.11 5.67 3.29
C ASP A 4 8.66 5.16 3.39
N LEU A 5 8.11 4.85 2.22
CA LEU A 5 6.73 4.42 2.04
C LEU A 5 6.41 3.15 2.84
N PRO A 6 7.29 2.12 2.93
CA PRO A 6 7.13 1.02 3.89
C PRO A 6 6.91 1.47 5.34
N ALA A 7 7.78 2.31 5.89
CA ALA A 7 7.66 2.79 7.27
C ALA A 7 6.36 3.59 7.51
N GLN A 8 5.92 4.34 6.50
CA GLN A 8 4.66 5.08 6.54
C GLN A 8 3.44 4.15 6.56
N LEU A 9 3.46 3.07 5.79
CA LEU A 9 2.39 2.07 5.79
C LEU A 9 2.31 1.34 7.14
N ASP A 10 3.44 1.00 7.75
CA ASP A 10 3.48 0.37 9.07
C ASP A 10 2.95 1.30 10.16
N HIS A 11 3.29 2.59 10.10
CA HIS A 11 2.75 3.59 11.01
C HIS A 11 1.22 3.72 10.89
N LEU A 12 0.72 3.76 9.65
CA LEU A 12 -0.72 3.78 9.38
C LEU A 12 -1.41 2.51 9.88
N ALA A 13 -0.81 1.34 9.65
CA ALA A 13 -1.34 0.06 10.11
C ALA A 13 -1.49 0.06 11.64
N GLY A 14 -0.46 0.49 12.37
CA GLY A 14 -0.50 0.58 13.83
C GLY A 14 -1.52 1.60 14.35
N HIS A 15 -1.73 2.70 13.62
CA HIS A 15 -2.74 3.69 13.98
C HIS A 15 -4.16 3.16 13.76
N ILE A 16 -4.43 2.52 12.62
CA ILE A 16 -5.73 1.91 12.29
C ILE A 16 -6.05 0.78 13.27
N ASP A 17 -5.07 -0.04 13.63
CA ASP A 17 -5.26 -1.13 14.60
C ASP A 17 -5.63 -0.58 16.00
N ARG A 18 -4.95 0.48 16.44
CA ARG A 18 -5.14 1.05 17.77
C ARG A 18 -6.39 1.94 17.90
N PHE A 19 -6.73 2.68 16.86
CA PHE A 19 -7.74 3.75 16.93
C PHE A 19 -8.87 3.61 15.90
N GLY A 20 -8.75 2.70 14.93
CA GLY A 20 -9.71 2.52 13.85
C GLY A 20 -9.56 3.54 12.72
N PHE A 21 -10.32 3.33 11.64
CA PHE A 21 -10.34 4.22 10.49
C PHE A 21 -10.94 5.59 10.80
N ASP A 22 -11.93 5.66 11.68
CA ASP A 22 -12.64 6.91 11.99
C ASP A 22 -11.73 7.94 12.70
N ALA A 23 -10.74 7.45 13.45
CA ALA A 23 -9.71 8.27 14.08
C ALA A 23 -8.49 8.50 13.16
N THR A 24 -8.39 7.77 12.05
CA THR A 24 -7.29 7.91 11.10
C THR A 24 -7.59 9.04 10.14
N ALA A 25 -6.76 10.08 10.12
CA ALA A 25 -6.99 11.24 9.27
C ALA A 25 -7.13 10.84 7.79
N GLN A 26 -8.22 11.26 7.16
CA GLN A 26 -8.48 11.04 5.72
C GLN A 26 -7.31 11.52 4.83
N LEU A 27 -6.62 12.59 5.24
CA LEU A 27 -5.41 13.05 4.56
C LEU A 27 -4.29 12.00 4.57
N ALA A 28 -4.11 11.28 5.67
CA ALA A 28 -3.09 10.24 5.81
C ALA A 28 -3.42 9.00 4.96
N LEU A 29 -4.71 8.61 4.86
CA LEU A 29 -5.15 7.55 3.96
C LEU A 29 -4.99 7.95 2.47
N ARG A 30 -5.28 9.20 2.12
CA ARG A 30 -5.10 9.71 0.74
C ARG A 30 -3.64 9.70 0.29
N GLN A 31 -2.68 9.79 1.21
CA GLN A 31 -1.25 9.64 0.87
C GLN A 31 -0.92 8.25 0.32
N VAL A 32 -1.73 7.23 0.64
CA VAL A 32 -1.58 5.86 0.10
C VAL A 32 -2.07 5.75 -1.35
N ARG A 33 -2.94 6.66 -1.82
CA ARG A 33 -3.57 6.58 -3.15
C ARG A 33 -2.56 6.53 -4.28
N ARG A 34 -1.67 7.53 -4.36
CA ARG A 34 -0.71 7.63 -5.47
C ARG A 34 0.27 6.45 -5.48
N PRO A 35 0.92 6.09 -4.35
CA PRO A 35 1.79 4.92 -4.31
C PRO A 35 1.08 3.60 -4.63
N ALA A 36 -0.18 3.44 -4.22
CA ALA A 36 -0.96 2.25 -4.57
C ALA A 36 -1.18 2.13 -6.08
N ILE A 37 -1.56 3.22 -6.74
CA ILE A 37 -1.76 3.24 -8.20
C ILE A 37 -0.44 3.00 -8.94
N GLU A 38 0.66 3.63 -8.52
CA GLU A 38 2.00 3.41 -9.09
C GLU A 38 2.46 1.96 -8.90
N ALA A 39 2.10 1.31 -7.78
CA ALA A 39 2.35 -0.11 -7.54
C ALA A 39 1.39 -1.07 -8.28
N GLY A 40 0.43 -0.56 -9.04
CA GLY A 40 -0.51 -1.35 -9.85
C GLY A 40 -1.79 -1.78 -9.12
N ALA A 41 -2.14 -1.17 -8.00
CA ALA A 41 -3.42 -1.40 -7.35
C ALA A 41 -4.58 -0.90 -8.20
N ARG A 42 -5.71 -1.63 -8.18
CA ARG A 42 -6.93 -1.23 -8.88
C ARG A 42 -7.53 0.02 -8.25
N ALA A 43 -7.97 0.98 -9.06
CA ALA A 43 -8.59 2.22 -8.58
C ALA A 43 -9.78 1.97 -7.62
N ALA A 44 -10.65 1.01 -7.97
CA ALA A 44 -11.79 0.62 -7.12
C ALA A 44 -11.36 0.14 -5.72
N LEU A 45 -10.21 -0.52 -5.59
CA LEU A 45 -9.69 -0.97 -4.29
C LEU A 45 -9.25 0.23 -3.44
N VAL A 46 -8.66 1.24 -4.08
CA VAL A 46 -8.26 2.49 -3.42
C VAL A 46 -9.49 3.31 -3.02
N GLU A 47 -10.53 3.34 -3.84
CA GLU A 47 -11.80 3.99 -3.52
C GLU A 47 -12.46 3.35 -2.29
N LEU A 48 -12.49 2.00 -2.22
CA LEU A 48 -12.99 1.28 -1.04
C LEU A 48 -12.24 1.63 0.25
N LEU A 49 -10.95 1.96 0.18
CA LEU A 49 -10.18 2.37 1.36
C LEU A 49 -10.56 3.78 1.84
N LEU A 50 -10.80 4.69 0.88
CA LEU A 50 -10.99 6.12 1.14
C LEU A 50 -12.43 6.51 1.42
N ASP A 51 -13.40 5.71 0.97
CA ASP A 51 -14.82 5.94 1.18
C ASP A 51 -15.24 5.65 2.63
N ASP A 52 -15.68 6.68 3.34
CA ASP A 52 -16.16 6.56 4.72
C ASP A 52 -17.52 5.86 4.83
N ALA A 53 -18.28 5.75 3.74
CA ALA A 53 -19.49 4.93 3.70
C ALA A 53 -19.19 3.42 3.58
N THR A 54 -17.96 3.05 3.22
CA THR A 54 -17.55 1.65 3.13
C THR A 54 -17.37 1.07 4.53
N PRO A 55 -17.95 -0.12 4.84
CA PRO A 55 -17.83 -0.72 6.16
C PRO A 55 -16.37 -0.95 6.60
N THR A 56 -16.06 -0.66 7.86
CA THR A 56 -14.71 -0.80 8.45
C THR A 56 -14.03 -2.14 8.14
N PRO A 57 -14.72 -3.32 8.19
CA PRO A 57 -14.08 -4.59 7.83
C PRO A 57 -13.63 -4.65 6.36
N VAL A 58 -14.35 -4.00 5.46
CA VAL A 58 -14.01 -3.91 4.03
C VAL A 58 -12.82 -2.97 3.85
N ARG A 59 -12.82 -1.81 4.51
CA ARG A 59 -11.68 -0.87 4.50
C ARG A 59 -10.39 -1.51 5.03
N ASN A 60 -10.49 -2.30 6.11
CA ASN A 60 -9.35 -3.05 6.69
C ASN A 60 -8.75 -4.04 5.67
N ARG A 61 -9.60 -4.80 4.99
CA ARG A 61 -9.15 -5.73 3.94
C ARG A 61 -8.54 -4.99 2.74
N ALA A 62 -9.17 -3.88 2.33
CA ALA A 62 -8.66 -3.04 1.25
C ALA A 62 -7.26 -2.49 1.58
N PHE A 63 -7.08 -1.98 2.81
CA PHE A 63 -5.78 -1.50 3.29
C PHE A 63 -4.71 -2.60 3.26
N GLY A 64 -4.97 -3.77 3.84
CA GLY A 64 -4.02 -4.88 3.84
C GLY A 64 -3.63 -5.35 2.43
N HIS A 65 -4.58 -5.37 1.49
CA HIS A 65 -4.32 -5.70 0.10
C HIS A 65 -3.44 -4.64 -0.58
N ILE A 66 -3.76 -3.36 -0.40
CA ILE A 66 -2.97 -2.25 -0.95
C ILE A 66 -1.54 -2.27 -0.39
N ALA A 67 -1.39 -2.44 0.93
CA ALA A 67 -0.08 -2.53 1.58
C ALA A 67 0.75 -3.69 0.99
N THR A 68 0.12 -4.85 0.76
CA THR A 68 0.79 -6.00 0.13
C THR A 68 1.25 -5.71 -1.30
N ILE A 69 0.44 -5.02 -2.09
CA ILE A 69 0.78 -4.63 -3.47
C ILE A 69 1.99 -3.69 -3.47
N ILE A 70 1.95 -2.65 -2.64
CA ILE A 70 3.04 -1.68 -2.50
C ILE A 70 4.33 -2.37 -2.04
N ALA A 71 4.26 -3.22 -1.01
CA ALA A 71 5.43 -3.95 -0.51
C ALA A 71 6.02 -4.91 -1.55
N ARG A 72 5.19 -5.52 -2.41
CA ARG A 72 5.67 -6.35 -3.53
C ARG A 72 6.34 -5.50 -4.61
N ALA A 73 5.75 -4.38 -5.00
CA ALA A 73 6.35 -3.47 -5.98
C ALA A 73 7.73 -2.96 -5.52
N HIS A 74 7.84 -2.56 -4.24
CA HIS A 74 9.10 -2.09 -3.68
C HIS A 74 10.18 -3.18 -3.61
N ARG A 75 9.80 -4.44 -3.33
CA ARG A 75 10.74 -5.59 -3.38
C ARG A 75 11.19 -5.94 -4.80
N SER A 76 10.32 -5.76 -5.80
CA SER A 76 10.68 -5.99 -7.20
C SER A 76 11.64 -4.93 -7.72
N ASP A 77 11.51 -3.68 -7.27
CA ASP A 77 12.37 -2.55 -7.65
C ASP A 77 13.76 -2.63 -6.97
N THR A 78 13.83 -3.20 -5.77
CA THR A 78 15.08 -3.39 -5.02
C THR A 78 15.80 -4.70 -5.33
N ARG A 79 15.20 -5.64 -6.06
CA ARG A 79 15.95 -6.78 -6.61
C ARG A 79 16.86 -6.26 -7.72
N PRO A 80 18.20 -6.30 -7.56
CA PRO A 80 19.06 -6.09 -8.71
C PRO A 80 18.67 -7.17 -9.71
N ALA A 81 18.50 -6.79 -10.97
CA ALA A 81 18.36 -7.76 -12.05
C ALA A 81 19.57 -8.69 -11.98
N GLU A 82 19.42 -9.85 -11.32
CA GLU A 82 20.33 -10.96 -11.45
C GLU A 82 20.24 -11.35 -12.91
N ARG A 83 21.13 -10.75 -13.71
CA ARG A 83 21.44 -11.18 -15.06
C ARG A 83 21.78 -12.64 -14.93
N GLN A 84 20.86 -13.49 -15.35
CA GLN A 84 21.10 -14.90 -15.58
C GLN A 84 22.31 -14.98 -16.53
N PRO A 85 23.51 -15.37 -16.07
CA PRO A 85 24.64 -15.45 -16.95
C PRO A 85 24.46 -16.70 -17.80
N GLY A 86 24.24 -16.49 -19.09
CA GLY A 86 24.48 -17.47 -20.15
C GLY A 86 23.89 -18.86 -19.94
N ARG A 87 22.70 -19.09 -20.49
CA ARG A 87 22.48 -20.38 -21.15
C ARG A 87 23.05 -20.25 -22.57
N ALA A 88 24.37 -20.35 -22.64
CA ALA A 88 25.08 -20.67 -23.87
C ALA A 88 25.30 -22.18 -23.91
N ALA A 89 25.12 -22.74 -25.11
CA ALA A 89 25.19 -24.15 -25.53
C ALA A 89 23.93 -24.98 -25.26
#